data_AF-A0A956KBC2-F1
#
_entry.id   AF-A0A956KBC2-F1
#
_cell.length_a   1.000
_cell.length_b   1.000
_cell.length_c   1.000
_cell.angle_alpha   90.00
_cell.angle_beta   90.00
_cell.angle_gamma   90.00
#
_symmetry.space_group_name_H-M   'P 1'
#
loop_
_entity.id
_entity.type
_entity.pdbx_description
1 polymer ?
#
loop_
_entity_poly.entity_id
_entity_poly.type
_entity_poly.pdbx_seq_one_letter_code
_entity_poly.pdbx_strand_id
1 'polypeptide(L)'
;RRRRGAGRNLYDYYVEAHANAFLSMGTPVESMHSMSHMGPQFLPWHRYVLLRIEADIAEELGDPEFSLPYWDWQDCYKDGADPGLCAPIFEREFLGTPGTCDDDKRGVEGYLTDAGFRVNLTTKGNNMFVPSAIVCDEPRALHRQVGCEDLVPGPATAEEERAIFTRSVYDAAPYDHCRTEEDVSFRQYLEGYDNDDTNMTCVAVGCVMHSAGHIFIGADMYESSGSPNDPLFFLHHAQVDRLWAAWQAANVAKGGEAAVDSGNPGYPETHRGSLFVWPEVKASDLFDYKALGYEYDRLPTPR
;
A
#
# COMPACT_ATOMS: atom_id res chain seq x y z
N ARG A 1 7.19 2.60 27.42
CA ARG A 1 6.89 3.99 26.98
C ARG A 1 8.08 4.58 26.23
N ARG A 2 8.16 4.37 24.91
CA ARG A 2 9.16 5.01 24.05
C ARG A 2 8.93 6.53 24.10
N ARG A 3 9.98 7.31 24.36
CA ARG A 3 9.88 8.78 24.44
C ARG A 3 9.59 9.33 23.04
N ARG A 4 8.36 9.80 22.82
CA ARG A 4 7.92 10.52 21.62
C ARG A 4 8.62 11.88 21.62
N GLY A 5 9.36 12.20 20.55
CA GLY A 5 9.94 13.53 20.35
C GLY A 5 8.83 14.58 20.28
N ALA A 6 9.09 15.79 20.76
CA ALA A 6 8.10 16.88 20.79
C ALA A 6 7.50 17.10 19.38
N GLY A 7 6.20 16.82 19.22
CA GLY A 7 5.44 17.08 17.99
C GLY A 7 4.99 15.86 17.18
N ARG A 8 5.42 14.63 17.50
CA ARG A 8 5.03 13.42 16.74
C ARG A 8 4.08 12.52 17.51
N ASN A 9 2.95 12.19 16.88
CA ASN A 9 2.00 11.24 17.43
C ASN A 9 2.30 9.80 16.95
N LEU A 10 1.49 8.83 17.38
CA LEU A 10 1.67 7.42 17.02
C LEU A 10 1.39 7.14 15.54
N TYR A 11 0.40 7.81 14.96
CA TYR A 11 0.07 7.73 13.55
C TYR A 11 1.19 8.29 12.67
N ASP A 12 1.75 9.45 13.04
CA ASP A 12 2.87 10.09 12.35
C ASP A 12 4.11 9.18 12.25
N TYR A 13 4.30 8.27 13.22
CA TYR A 13 5.38 7.28 13.15
C TYR A 13 5.24 6.35 11.95
N TYR A 14 4.02 5.94 11.59
CA TYR A 14 3.79 5.07 10.43
C TYR A 14 4.00 5.81 9.11
N VAL A 15 3.57 7.08 9.05
CA VAL A 15 3.86 7.96 7.91
C VAL A 15 5.38 8.11 7.72
N GLU A 16 6.12 8.39 8.80
CA GLU A 16 7.59 8.51 8.75
C GLU A 16 8.26 7.17 8.40
N ALA A 17 7.80 6.04 8.97
CA ALA A 17 8.37 4.73 8.69
C ALA A 17 8.24 4.37 7.21
N HIS A 18 7.05 4.58 6.64
CA HIS A 18 6.77 4.38 5.23
C HIS A 18 7.62 5.27 4.34
N ALA A 19 7.62 6.58 4.58
CA ALA A 19 8.39 7.52 3.79
C ALA A 19 9.89 7.20 3.80
N ASN A 20 10.45 6.86 4.96
CA ASN A 20 11.86 6.48 5.06
C ASN A 20 12.17 5.17 4.32
N ALA A 21 11.27 4.19 4.36
CA ALA A 21 11.44 2.92 3.64
C ALA A 21 11.31 3.09 2.12
N PHE A 22 10.40 3.95 1.66
CA PHE A 22 10.22 4.29 0.25
C PHE A 22 11.41 5.11 -0.29
N LEU A 23 11.87 6.10 0.46
CA LEU A 23 12.98 6.98 0.05
C LEU A 23 14.35 6.30 0.09
N SER A 24 14.48 5.24 0.86
CA SER A 24 15.71 4.45 0.91
C SER A 24 15.78 3.57 -0.33
N MET A 25 16.54 3.99 -1.33
CA MET A 25 16.77 3.15 -2.52
C MET A 25 17.71 2.00 -2.18
N GLY A 26 17.40 0.84 -2.75
CA GLY A 26 18.30 -0.30 -2.78
C GLY A 26 19.61 0.00 -3.52
N THR A 27 20.66 -0.79 -3.27
CA THR A 27 21.95 -0.73 -3.97
C THR A 27 22.15 -2.01 -4.80
N PRO A 28 22.58 -1.93 -6.08
CA PRO A 28 23.01 -0.73 -6.78
C PRO A 28 21.85 0.21 -7.14
N VAL A 29 22.15 1.51 -7.18
CA VAL A 29 21.24 2.61 -7.55
C VAL A 29 20.64 2.45 -8.96
N GLU A 30 21.18 1.50 -9.74
CA GLU A 30 20.76 1.16 -11.10
C GLU A 30 19.47 0.33 -11.14
N SER A 31 19.05 -0.26 -10.02
CA SER A 31 17.76 -0.93 -9.90
C SER A 31 16.81 -0.03 -9.13
N MET A 32 15.73 0.44 -9.75
CA MET A 32 14.74 1.35 -9.18
C MET A 32 13.89 0.63 -8.10
N HIS A 33 14.49 0.24 -6.98
CA HIS A 33 13.78 -0.33 -5.82
C HIS A 33 13.89 0.55 -4.61
N SER A 34 12.84 0.48 -3.78
CA SER A 34 12.92 0.94 -2.40
C SER A 34 12.93 -0.23 -1.42
N MET A 35 13.12 0.08 -0.15
CA MET A 35 13.13 -0.94 0.89
C MET A 35 11.73 -1.51 1.23
N SER A 36 10.68 -0.94 0.64
CA SER A 36 9.27 -1.29 0.90
C SER A 36 8.46 -1.51 -0.37
N HIS A 37 9.00 -1.21 -1.55
CA HIS A 37 8.31 -1.26 -2.84
C HIS A 37 9.26 -1.71 -3.95
N MET A 38 8.67 -2.11 -5.06
CA MET A 38 9.29 -2.53 -6.31
C MET A 38 10.17 -3.77 -6.14
N GLY A 39 9.87 -4.61 -5.15
CA GLY A 39 10.63 -5.82 -4.85
C GLY A 39 9.91 -6.79 -3.92
N PRO A 40 10.50 -7.96 -3.65
CA PRO A 40 9.85 -9.06 -2.93
C PRO A 40 9.33 -8.73 -1.55
N GLN A 41 9.87 -7.68 -0.92
CA GLN A 41 9.49 -7.27 0.43
C GLN A 41 8.26 -6.37 0.47
N PHE A 42 7.71 -5.96 -0.68
CA PHE A 42 6.51 -5.12 -0.74
C PHE A 42 5.38 -5.66 0.14
N LEU A 43 4.96 -6.90 -0.08
CA LEU A 43 3.86 -7.50 0.67
C LEU A 43 4.17 -7.72 2.17
N PRO A 44 5.29 -8.37 2.57
CA PRO A 44 5.58 -8.57 3.99
C PRO A 44 5.85 -7.26 4.74
N TRP A 45 6.47 -6.25 4.11
CA TRP A 45 6.71 -4.96 4.76
C TRP A 45 5.39 -4.26 5.10
N HIS A 46 4.44 -4.21 4.15
CA HIS A 46 3.12 -3.63 4.39
C HIS A 46 2.27 -4.45 5.36
N ARG A 47 2.32 -5.79 5.30
CA ARG A 47 1.68 -6.65 6.31
C ARG A 47 2.15 -6.31 7.72
N TYR A 48 3.45 -6.11 7.91
CA TYR A 48 3.97 -5.76 9.23
C TYR A 48 3.53 -4.38 9.70
N VAL A 49 3.40 -3.40 8.80
CA VAL A 49 2.79 -2.10 9.12
C VAL A 49 1.37 -2.27 9.65
N LEU A 50 0.54 -3.09 8.98
CA LEU A 50 -0.84 -3.36 9.40
C LEU A 50 -0.90 -4.02 10.78
N LEU A 51 -0.12 -5.09 11.00
CA LEU A 51 -0.05 -5.76 12.30
C LEU A 51 0.36 -4.81 13.41
N ARG A 52 1.29 -3.89 13.12
CA ARG A 52 1.83 -2.98 14.11
C ARG A 52 0.83 -1.87 14.46
N ILE A 53 0.18 -1.25 13.46
CA ILE A 53 -0.80 -0.20 13.72
C ILE A 53 -2.08 -0.76 14.33
N GLU A 54 -2.52 -1.95 13.94
CA GLU A 54 -3.64 -2.65 14.58
C GLU A 54 -3.38 -2.87 16.07
N ALA A 55 -2.22 -3.45 16.42
CA ALA A 55 -1.83 -3.68 17.80
C ALA A 55 -1.70 -2.39 18.61
N ASP A 56 -1.14 -1.33 18.01
CA ASP A 56 -0.98 -0.04 18.69
C ASP A 56 -2.34 0.68 18.88
N ILE A 57 -3.29 0.56 17.94
CA ILE A 57 -4.65 1.07 18.13
C ILE A 57 -5.40 0.26 19.20
N ALA A 58 -5.32 -1.06 19.15
CA ALA A 58 -5.90 -1.94 20.17
C ALA A 58 -5.40 -1.57 21.59
N GLU A 59 -4.10 -1.32 21.74
CA GLU A 59 -3.51 -0.86 23.01
C GLU A 59 -4.03 0.51 23.44
N GLU A 60 -4.08 1.50 22.54
CA GLU A 60 -4.55 2.86 22.86
C GLU A 60 -6.07 2.90 23.17
N LEU A 61 -6.86 2.03 22.55
CA LEU A 61 -8.30 1.86 22.84
C LEU A 61 -8.56 1.02 24.10
N GLY A 62 -7.59 0.21 24.53
CA GLY A 62 -7.81 -0.82 25.55
C GLY A 62 -8.77 -1.90 25.07
N ASP A 63 -8.83 -2.13 23.76
CA ASP A 63 -9.73 -3.08 23.10
C ASP A 63 -8.90 -4.17 22.41
N PRO A 64 -8.69 -5.33 23.06
CA PRO A 64 -7.89 -6.42 22.48
C PRO A 64 -8.59 -7.11 21.30
N GLU A 65 -9.87 -6.85 21.07
CA GLU A 65 -10.64 -7.41 19.94
C GLU A 65 -10.68 -6.44 18.75
N PHE A 66 -10.03 -5.26 18.85
CA PHE A 66 -9.92 -4.34 17.73
C PHE A 66 -9.19 -5.01 16.56
N SER A 67 -9.78 -4.89 15.38
CA SER A 67 -9.20 -5.35 14.12
C SER A 67 -9.33 -4.27 13.03
N LEU A 68 -8.33 -4.14 12.17
CA LEU A 68 -8.39 -3.26 11.01
C LEU A 68 -9.35 -3.82 9.94
N PRO A 69 -10.31 -3.02 9.45
CA PRO A 69 -11.06 -3.38 8.26
C PRO A 69 -10.19 -3.26 7.00
N TYR A 70 -10.69 -3.80 5.89
CA TYR A 70 -10.11 -3.59 4.57
C TYR A 70 -11.09 -2.82 3.68
N TRP A 71 -10.57 -2.12 2.67
CA TRP A 71 -11.40 -1.47 1.65
C TRP A 71 -11.51 -2.39 0.43
N ASP A 72 -12.65 -3.06 0.30
CA ASP A 72 -12.94 -3.86 -0.90
C ASP A 72 -13.11 -2.92 -2.10
N TRP A 73 -12.18 -2.98 -3.05
CA TRP A 73 -12.21 -2.12 -4.25
C TRP A 73 -13.48 -2.30 -5.08
N GLN A 74 -14.14 -3.46 -4.95
CA GLN A 74 -15.40 -3.73 -5.61
C GLN A 74 -16.55 -2.83 -5.13
N ASP A 75 -16.37 -2.13 -3.99
CA ASP A 75 -17.30 -1.10 -3.53
C ASP A 75 -17.44 0.07 -4.52
N CYS A 76 -16.42 0.33 -5.34
CA CYS A 76 -16.48 1.34 -6.40
C CYS A 76 -17.36 0.94 -7.58
N TYR A 77 -17.61 -0.36 -7.78
CA TYR A 77 -18.30 -0.91 -8.95
C TYR A 77 -19.74 -1.35 -8.67
N LYS A 78 -20.33 -0.94 -7.55
CA LYS A 78 -21.69 -1.35 -7.13
C LYS A 78 -22.79 -0.92 -8.11
N ASP A 79 -22.61 0.21 -8.79
CA ASP A 79 -23.62 0.82 -9.66
C ASP A 79 -23.35 0.60 -11.16
N GLY A 80 -22.31 -0.12 -11.53
CA GLY A 80 -21.96 -0.37 -12.93
C GLY A 80 -20.50 -0.75 -13.16
N ALA A 81 -20.10 -0.78 -14.44
CA ALA A 81 -18.72 -1.08 -14.83
C ALA A 81 -17.77 0.12 -14.61
N ASP A 82 -18.30 1.34 -14.59
CA ASP A 82 -17.53 2.54 -14.27
C ASP A 82 -17.47 2.73 -12.75
N PRO A 83 -16.31 3.08 -12.18
CA PRO A 83 -16.19 3.27 -10.74
C PRO A 83 -16.92 4.55 -10.31
N GLY A 84 -17.80 4.41 -9.33
CA GLY A 84 -18.42 5.51 -8.62
C GLY A 84 -17.53 6.06 -7.49
N LEU A 85 -18.15 6.76 -6.55
CA LEU A 85 -17.47 7.35 -5.38
C LEU A 85 -17.19 6.34 -4.25
N CYS A 86 -17.14 5.04 -4.56
CA CYS A 86 -16.75 3.97 -3.63
C CYS A 86 -17.46 3.98 -2.27
N ALA A 87 -18.76 4.30 -2.25
CA ALA A 87 -19.53 4.36 -1.00
C ALA A 87 -19.55 2.98 -0.29
N PRO A 88 -19.51 2.96 1.06
CA PRO A 88 -19.69 4.11 1.96
C PRO A 88 -18.40 4.76 2.48
N ILE A 89 -17.20 4.32 2.05
CA ILE A 89 -15.94 4.70 2.73
C ILE A 89 -15.66 6.22 2.70
N PHE A 90 -16.14 6.91 1.66
CA PHE A 90 -16.03 8.36 1.51
C PHE A 90 -17.27 9.15 1.95
N GLU A 91 -18.15 8.54 2.72
CA GLU A 91 -19.21 9.26 3.42
C GLU A 91 -18.64 10.04 4.62
N ARG A 92 -19.34 11.10 5.02
CA ARG A 92 -18.87 12.03 6.06
C ARG A 92 -18.69 11.34 7.41
N GLU A 93 -19.46 10.29 7.68
CA GLU A 93 -19.45 9.52 8.93
C GLU A 93 -18.30 8.51 9.01
N PHE A 94 -17.62 8.23 7.89
CA PHE A 94 -16.48 7.32 7.80
C PHE A 94 -15.17 8.11 7.61
N LEU A 95 -14.47 7.91 6.49
CA LEU A 95 -13.17 8.56 6.24
C LEU A 95 -13.31 9.97 5.64
N GLY A 96 -14.53 10.48 5.44
CA GLY A 96 -14.79 11.81 4.90
C GLY A 96 -14.88 11.86 3.38
N THR A 97 -15.35 13.00 2.87
CA THR A 97 -15.68 13.21 1.46
C THR A 97 -14.54 12.87 0.49
N PRO A 98 -14.86 12.54 -0.78
CA PRO A 98 -13.87 12.19 -1.80
C PRO A 98 -13.01 13.38 -2.28
N GLY A 99 -13.22 14.59 -1.77
CA GLY A 99 -12.64 15.82 -2.31
C GLY A 99 -13.18 16.16 -3.71
N THR A 100 -12.45 17.00 -4.46
CA THR A 100 -12.82 17.43 -5.81
C THR A 100 -11.58 17.57 -6.69
N CYS A 101 -11.74 17.55 -8.01
CA CYS A 101 -10.62 17.75 -8.95
C CYS A 101 -10.12 19.20 -9.01
N ASP A 102 -10.71 20.11 -8.24
CA ASP A 102 -10.24 21.49 -8.08
C ASP A 102 -9.22 21.54 -6.93
N ASP A 103 -7.96 21.88 -7.24
CA ASP A 103 -6.85 21.92 -6.28
C ASP A 103 -7.12 22.82 -5.06
N ASP A 104 -7.96 23.84 -5.22
CA ASP A 104 -8.36 24.75 -4.15
C ASP A 104 -9.51 24.18 -3.28
N LYS A 105 -10.16 23.10 -3.72
CA LYS A 105 -11.34 22.49 -3.07
C LYS A 105 -11.24 20.97 -2.89
N ARG A 106 -10.02 20.44 -2.86
CA ARG A 106 -9.75 19.00 -2.65
C ARG A 106 -9.69 18.57 -1.18
N GLY A 107 -9.97 19.49 -0.26
CA GLY A 107 -10.02 19.22 1.17
C GLY A 107 -11.10 18.19 1.51
N VAL A 108 -10.72 17.15 2.24
CA VAL A 108 -11.66 16.18 2.81
C VAL A 108 -12.48 16.87 3.89
N GLU A 109 -13.77 16.54 3.94
CA GLU A 109 -14.70 16.98 4.99
C GLU A 109 -15.41 15.80 5.62
N GLY A 110 -15.71 15.87 6.92
CA GLY A 110 -16.43 14.84 7.65
C GLY A 110 -15.83 14.58 9.02
N TYR A 111 -16.25 13.47 9.64
CA TYR A 111 -15.88 13.07 11.00
C TYR A 111 -14.39 13.18 11.26
N LEU A 112 -13.56 12.67 10.35
CA LEU A 112 -12.10 12.69 10.46
C LEU A 112 -11.55 14.12 10.63
N THR A 113 -11.92 15.04 9.73
CA THR A 113 -11.41 16.43 9.74
C THR A 113 -12.09 17.29 10.81
N ASP A 114 -13.36 17.03 11.10
CA ASP A 114 -14.15 17.69 12.14
C ASP A 114 -13.61 17.32 13.54
N ALA A 115 -13.09 16.09 13.71
CA ALA A 115 -12.38 15.63 14.90
C ALA A 115 -10.94 16.18 15.01
N GLY A 116 -10.49 17.00 14.06
CA GLY A 116 -9.21 17.69 14.12
C GLY A 116 -8.04 16.95 13.46
N PHE A 117 -8.29 15.88 12.67
CA PHE A 117 -7.23 15.25 11.89
C PHE A 117 -6.61 16.24 10.90
N ARG A 118 -5.28 16.29 10.86
CA ARG A 118 -4.51 17.17 9.99
C ARG A 118 -3.27 16.43 9.48
N VAL A 119 -2.87 16.76 8.27
CA VAL A 119 -1.60 16.33 7.68
C VAL A 119 -0.53 17.34 8.07
N ASN A 120 0.51 16.88 8.78
CA ASN A 120 1.63 17.70 9.27
C ASN A 120 3.00 17.23 8.72
N LEU A 121 3.03 16.09 8.04
CA LEU A 121 4.21 15.55 7.38
C LEU A 121 4.02 15.65 5.87
N THR A 122 4.94 16.35 5.22
CA THR A 122 4.90 16.57 3.78
C THR A 122 6.18 16.07 3.16
N THR A 123 6.03 15.61 1.92
CA THR A 123 7.16 15.25 1.10
C THR A 123 7.76 16.50 0.46
N LYS A 124 9.08 16.69 0.55
CA LYS A 124 9.83 17.70 -0.23
C LYS A 124 10.69 17.02 -1.28
N GLY A 125 10.70 17.55 -2.49
CA GLY A 125 11.47 17.02 -3.61
C GLY A 125 11.39 17.90 -4.85
N ASN A 126 12.33 17.71 -5.78
CA ASN A 126 12.31 18.39 -7.09
C ASN A 126 11.53 17.59 -8.15
N ASN A 127 11.08 16.37 -7.81
CA ASN A 127 10.29 15.49 -8.67
C ASN A 127 9.37 14.62 -7.78
N MET A 128 8.11 14.47 -8.17
CA MET A 128 7.10 13.66 -7.46
C MET A 128 7.45 12.17 -7.38
N PHE A 129 8.24 11.65 -8.31
CA PHE A 129 8.59 10.23 -8.35
C PHE A 129 9.76 9.86 -7.43
N VAL A 130 10.58 10.84 -7.03
CA VAL A 130 11.72 10.61 -6.13
C VAL A 130 11.85 11.84 -5.23
N PRO A 131 11.13 11.85 -4.11
CA PRO A 131 11.27 12.93 -3.17
C PRO A 131 12.63 12.91 -2.47
N SER A 132 13.07 14.06 -1.95
CA SER A 132 14.37 14.18 -1.29
C SER A 132 14.29 13.98 0.23
N ALA A 133 13.14 14.27 0.85
CA ALA A 133 12.90 14.04 2.27
C ALA A 133 11.41 14.14 2.63
N ILE A 134 11.03 13.52 3.75
CA ILE A 134 9.83 13.88 4.50
C ILE A 134 10.17 14.96 5.54
N VAL A 135 9.34 15.97 5.68
CA VAL A 135 9.55 17.08 6.61
C VAL A 135 8.28 17.38 7.40
N CYS A 136 8.46 18.00 8.57
CA CYS A 136 7.35 18.58 9.31
C CYS A 136 7.05 19.96 8.71
N ASP A 137 5.85 20.15 8.18
CA ASP A 137 5.34 21.45 7.69
C ASP A 137 4.13 21.89 8.54
N GLU A 138 3.61 23.08 8.24
CA GLU A 138 2.39 23.59 8.89
C GLU A 138 1.21 22.63 8.67
N PRO A 139 0.44 22.28 9.71
CA PRO A 139 -0.68 21.36 9.58
C PRO A 139 -1.72 21.86 8.57
N ARG A 140 -2.12 21.01 7.64
CA ARG A 140 -3.16 21.27 6.64
C ARG A 140 -4.26 20.20 6.67
N ALA A 141 -5.33 20.43 5.92
CA ALA A 141 -6.35 19.41 5.70
C ALA A 141 -5.78 18.23 4.89
N LEU A 142 -6.37 17.04 5.10
CA LEU A 142 -6.22 15.90 4.22
C LEU A 142 -6.84 16.25 2.85
N HIS A 143 -6.17 15.87 1.77
CA HIS A 143 -6.62 16.13 0.41
C HIS A 143 -6.88 14.82 -0.35
N ARG A 144 -7.99 14.77 -1.10
CA ARG A 144 -8.34 13.68 -2.02
C ARG A 144 -8.86 14.24 -3.34
N GLN A 145 -8.62 13.50 -4.43
CA GLN A 145 -9.05 13.83 -5.78
C GLN A 145 -9.58 12.55 -6.46
N VAL A 146 -10.57 11.92 -5.82
CA VAL A 146 -11.08 10.61 -6.25
C VAL A 146 -11.61 10.66 -7.68
N GLY A 147 -11.05 9.83 -8.56
CA GLY A 147 -11.44 9.72 -9.96
C GLY A 147 -11.01 10.88 -10.86
N CYS A 148 -10.05 11.71 -10.41
CA CYS A 148 -9.57 12.86 -11.17
C CYS A 148 -8.34 12.57 -12.03
N GLU A 149 -7.63 11.46 -11.76
CA GLU A 149 -6.44 11.06 -12.51
C GLU A 149 -6.82 10.17 -13.70
N ASP A 150 -6.66 10.68 -14.93
CA ASP A 150 -6.97 9.96 -16.18
C ASP A 150 -6.06 8.75 -16.46
N LEU A 151 -5.04 8.53 -15.60
CA LEU A 151 -4.06 7.48 -15.77
C LEU A 151 -4.65 6.08 -15.51
N VAL A 152 -5.65 5.97 -14.63
CA VAL A 152 -6.35 4.74 -14.32
C VAL A 152 -7.85 4.98 -14.30
N PRO A 153 -8.67 4.04 -14.80
CA PRO A 153 -10.12 4.21 -14.79
C PRO A 153 -10.71 4.13 -13.38
N GLY A 154 -10.07 3.38 -12.47
CA GLY A 154 -10.55 3.02 -11.14
C GLY A 154 -9.51 2.19 -10.37
N PRO A 155 -9.83 1.78 -9.13
CA PRO A 155 -9.13 0.69 -8.45
C PRO A 155 -9.30 -0.63 -9.23
N ALA A 156 -8.63 -1.72 -8.84
CA ALA A 156 -8.77 -2.95 -9.61
C ALA A 156 -10.19 -3.53 -9.61
N THR A 157 -10.61 -3.96 -10.79
CA THR A 157 -11.85 -4.68 -11.05
C THR A 157 -11.78 -6.11 -10.52
N ALA A 158 -12.95 -6.75 -10.38
CA ALA A 158 -13.02 -8.17 -10.01
C ALA A 158 -12.30 -9.10 -11.00
N GLU A 159 -12.13 -8.69 -12.27
CA GLU A 159 -11.37 -9.48 -13.25
C GLU A 159 -9.87 -9.43 -12.98
N GLU A 160 -9.34 -8.23 -12.73
CA GLU A 160 -7.94 -8.03 -12.34
C GLU A 160 -7.64 -8.72 -11.00
N GLU A 161 -8.52 -8.63 -10.01
CA GLU A 161 -8.37 -9.37 -8.75
C GLU A 161 -8.31 -10.89 -8.97
N ARG A 162 -9.08 -11.44 -9.92
CA ARG A 162 -9.01 -12.88 -10.25
C ARG A 162 -7.73 -13.26 -11.00
N ALA A 163 -7.13 -12.33 -11.74
CA ALA A 163 -5.90 -12.59 -12.49
C ALA A 163 -4.70 -12.88 -11.56
N ILE A 164 -4.77 -12.55 -10.27
CA ILE A 164 -3.70 -12.95 -9.33
C ILE A 164 -3.54 -14.48 -9.24
N PHE A 165 -4.63 -15.24 -9.44
CA PHE A 165 -4.62 -16.69 -9.23
C PHE A 165 -3.90 -17.48 -10.33
N THR A 166 -3.73 -16.90 -11.51
CA THR A 166 -3.00 -17.54 -12.63
C THR A 166 -1.48 -17.46 -12.43
N ARG A 167 -1.00 -16.59 -11.54
CA ARG A 167 0.41 -16.35 -11.27
C ARG A 167 0.90 -17.22 -10.12
N SER A 168 1.41 -18.40 -10.43
CA SER A 168 1.83 -19.38 -9.39
C SER A 168 3.15 -19.03 -8.68
N VAL A 169 3.95 -18.14 -9.27
CA VAL A 169 5.24 -17.69 -8.73
C VAL A 169 5.03 -16.40 -7.94
N TYR A 170 5.46 -16.37 -6.67
CA TYR A 170 5.35 -15.19 -5.81
C TYR A 170 6.07 -13.99 -6.43
N ASP A 171 7.35 -14.17 -6.78
CA ASP A 171 8.18 -13.13 -7.38
C ASP A 171 9.24 -13.80 -8.27
N ALA A 172 9.72 -13.10 -9.28
CA ALA A 172 10.64 -13.62 -10.27
C ALA A 172 11.90 -12.75 -10.39
N ALA A 173 13.01 -13.37 -10.77
CA ALA A 173 14.25 -12.65 -11.03
C ALA A 173 14.04 -11.61 -12.14
N PRO A 174 14.63 -10.41 -12.02
CA PRO A 174 15.67 -10.05 -11.06
C PRO A 174 15.13 -9.44 -9.74
N TYR A 175 13.88 -9.72 -9.38
CA TYR A 175 13.24 -9.35 -8.12
C TYR A 175 13.03 -7.83 -7.99
N ASP A 176 12.57 -7.25 -9.10
CA ASP A 176 12.39 -5.83 -9.30
C ASP A 176 11.00 -5.50 -9.86
N HIS A 177 10.78 -4.24 -10.21
CA HIS A 177 9.65 -3.87 -11.07
C HIS A 177 9.94 -4.01 -12.58
N CYS A 178 11.17 -4.41 -12.96
CA CYS A 178 11.51 -4.58 -14.37
C CYS A 178 10.86 -5.85 -14.92
N ARG A 179 10.43 -5.74 -16.18
CA ARG A 179 9.61 -6.73 -16.86
C ARG A 179 10.52 -7.53 -17.77
N THR A 180 10.78 -8.79 -17.43
CA THR A 180 11.62 -9.69 -18.25
C THR A 180 10.93 -11.00 -18.63
N GLU A 181 9.74 -11.26 -18.11
CA GLU A 181 8.94 -12.47 -18.39
C GLU A 181 7.77 -12.17 -19.35
N GLU A 182 7.24 -13.23 -20.02
CA GLU A 182 6.04 -13.12 -20.87
C GLU A 182 4.80 -12.67 -20.07
N ASP A 183 4.75 -12.94 -18.76
CA ASP A 183 3.79 -12.41 -17.78
C ASP A 183 4.54 -11.94 -16.52
N VAL A 184 4.02 -10.96 -15.80
CA VAL A 184 4.62 -10.51 -14.52
C VAL A 184 4.36 -11.52 -13.40
N SER A 185 5.25 -11.56 -12.40
CA SER A 185 5.05 -12.37 -11.20
C SER A 185 3.85 -11.91 -10.36
N PHE A 186 3.40 -12.75 -9.41
CA PHE A 186 2.27 -12.40 -8.53
C PHE A 186 2.50 -11.09 -7.76
N ARG A 187 3.67 -10.91 -7.14
CA ARG A 187 4.03 -9.70 -6.39
C ARG A 187 4.03 -8.49 -7.30
N GLN A 188 4.68 -8.57 -8.46
CA GLN A 188 4.73 -7.46 -9.42
C GLN A 188 3.32 -7.04 -9.87
N TYR A 189 2.47 -8.01 -10.23
CA TYR A 189 1.11 -7.73 -10.64
C TYR A 189 0.28 -7.09 -9.53
N LEU A 190 0.30 -7.68 -8.33
CA LEU A 190 -0.46 -7.16 -7.19
C LEU A 190 0.04 -5.78 -6.75
N GLU A 191 1.35 -5.52 -6.83
CA GLU A 191 1.94 -4.21 -6.56
C GLU A 191 1.51 -3.15 -7.57
N GLY A 192 1.32 -3.54 -8.83
CA GLY A 192 0.64 -2.72 -9.82
C GLY A 192 1.23 -2.74 -11.23
N TYR A 193 2.11 -3.68 -11.54
CA TYR A 193 2.77 -3.77 -12.84
C TYR A 193 2.05 -4.73 -13.78
N ASP A 194 1.81 -4.33 -15.02
CA ASP A 194 1.30 -5.19 -16.07
C ASP A 194 2.23 -5.16 -17.29
N ASN A 195 2.45 -6.29 -17.95
CA ASN A 195 3.26 -6.37 -19.17
C ASN A 195 2.66 -5.58 -20.34
N ASP A 196 1.34 -5.37 -20.34
CA ASP A 196 0.65 -4.64 -21.40
C ASP A 196 0.75 -3.11 -21.24
N ASP A 197 1.29 -2.58 -20.12
CA ASP A 197 1.41 -1.12 -19.97
C ASP A 197 2.42 -0.54 -20.96
N THR A 198 1.94 0.42 -21.75
CA THR A 198 2.76 1.18 -22.72
C THR A 198 2.96 2.63 -22.31
N ASN A 199 2.20 3.12 -21.33
CA ASN A 199 2.37 4.45 -20.77
C ASN A 199 3.62 4.49 -19.88
N MET A 200 4.54 5.42 -20.13
CA MET A 200 5.81 5.50 -19.40
C MET A 200 5.64 5.67 -17.88
N THR A 201 4.58 6.35 -17.43
CA THR A 201 4.27 6.48 -16.01
C THR A 201 3.86 5.12 -15.45
N CYS A 202 2.95 4.39 -16.11
CA CYS A 202 2.54 3.05 -15.68
C CYS A 202 3.69 2.04 -15.69
N VAL A 203 4.63 2.16 -16.64
CA VAL A 203 5.86 1.37 -16.64
C VAL A 203 6.71 1.63 -15.40
N ALA A 204 6.77 2.88 -14.93
CA ALA A 204 7.60 3.28 -13.80
C ALA A 204 6.97 2.97 -12.43
N VAL A 205 5.69 3.29 -12.24
CA VAL A 205 5.03 3.24 -10.91
C VAL A 205 3.90 2.21 -10.81
N GLY A 206 3.57 1.53 -11.91
CA GLY A 206 2.41 0.63 -11.98
C GLY A 206 1.10 1.41 -12.13
N CYS A 207 0.11 0.78 -12.74
CA CYS A 207 -1.23 1.34 -12.97
C CYS A 207 -2.37 0.35 -12.78
N VAL A 208 -2.08 -0.87 -12.32
CA VAL A 208 -3.10 -1.87 -11.95
C VAL A 208 -3.08 -2.11 -10.44
N MET A 209 -4.07 -2.85 -9.92
CA MET A 209 -4.07 -3.37 -8.55
C MET A 209 -3.79 -2.31 -7.47
N HIS A 210 -2.77 -2.50 -6.64
CA HIS A 210 -2.38 -1.56 -5.57
C HIS A 210 -2.14 -0.14 -6.12
N SER A 211 -1.28 0.01 -7.15
CA SER A 211 -0.98 1.33 -7.72
C SER A 211 -2.24 2.02 -8.26
N ALA A 212 -3.16 1.28 -8.87
CA ALA A 212 -4.42 1.84 -9.37
C ALA A 212 -5.27 2.46 -8.24
N GLY A 213 -5.32 1.82 -7.07
CA GLY A 213 -6.02 2.38 -5.90
C GLY A 213 -5.37 3.68 -5.40
N HIS A 214 -4.04 3.74 -5.32
CA HIS A 214 -3.32 4.97 -4.96
C HIS A 214 -3.57 6.11 -5.96
N ILE A 215 -3.46 5.83 -7.25
CA ILE A 215 -3.65 6.82 -8.33
C ILE A 215 -5.10 7.30 -8.35
N PHE A 216 -6.06 6.38 -8.27
CA PHE A 216 -7.49 6.71 -8.36
C PHE A 216 -7.96 7.65 -7.25
N ILE A 217 -7.42 7.51 -6.03
CA ILE A 217 -7.78 8.41 -4.92
C ILE A 217 -7.10 9.79 -5.06
N GLY A 218 -5.94 9.84 -5.68
CA GLY A 218 -5.23 11.10 -5.96
C GLY A 218 -4.67 11.79 -4.72
N ALA A 219 -4.14 12.99 -4.92
CA ALA A 219 -3.62 13.87 -3.87
C ALA A 219 -2.74 13.16 -2.83
N ASP A 220 -3.14 13.13 -1.55
CA ASP A 220 -2.31 12.56 -0.48
C ASP A 220 -2.06 11.06 -0.68
N MET A 221 -3.03 10.29 -1.21
CA MET A 221 -2.83 8.86 -1.52
C MET A 221 -1.91 8.63 -2.73
N TYR A 222 -1.86 9.55 -3.69
CA TYR A 222 -1.01 9.39 -4.88
C TYR A 222 0.46 9.74 -4.62
N GLU A 223 0.73 10.57 -3.62
CA GLU A 223 2.09 10.91 -3.19
C GLU A 223 2.78 9.71 -2.50
N SER A 224 3.58 8.96 -3.25
CA SER A 224 4.05 7.62 -2.86
C SER A 224 4.73 7.57 -1.49
N SER A 225 5.60 8.51 -1.13
CA SER A 225 6.23 8.45 0.20
C SER A 225 5.28 8.87 1.33
N GLY A 226 4.36 9.80 1.04
CA GLY A 226 3.48 10.44 2.00
C GLY A 226 2.09 9.81 2.10
N SER A 227 1.78 8.78 1.32
CA SER A 227 0.46 8.18 1.20
C SER A 227 -0.21 7.74 2.50
N PRO A 228 0.52 7.29 3.56
CA PRO A 228 -0.11 7.00 4.84
C PRO A 228 -0.66 8.22 5.59
N ASN A 229 -0.43 9.45 5.11
CA ASN A 229 -1.13 10.63 5.63
C ASN A 229 -2.65 10.50 5.48
N ASP A 230 -3.12 9.76 4.48
CA ASP A 230 -4.53 9.37 4.37
C ASP A 230 -4.79 8.06 5.13
N PRO A 231 -5.70 8.03 6.13
CA PRO A 231 -6.05 6.79 6.84
C PRO A 231 -6.59 5.66 5.95
N LEU A 232 -7.07 6.00 4.74
CA LEU A 232 -7.44 5.00 3.74
C LEU A 232 -6.28 4.07 3.39
N PHE A 233 -5.03 4.53 3.50
CA PHE A 233 -3.82 3.74 3.25
C PHE A 233 -3.86 2.37 3.94
N PHE A 234 -4.22 2.33 5.22
CA PHE A 234 -4.23 1.08 5.98
C PHE A 234 -5.33 0.12 5.50
N LEU A 235 -6.50 0.66 5.11
CA LEU A 235 -7.59 -0.15 4.57
C LEU A 235 -7.30 -0.63 3.15
N HIS A 236 -6.65 0.20 2.33
CA HIS A 236 -6.15 -0.15 1.01
C HIS A 236 -5.12 -1.27 1.10
N HIS A 237 -4.12 -1.15 1.97
CA HIS A 237 -3.11 -2.20 2.16
C HIS A 237 -3.66 -3.44 2.85
N ALA A 238 -4.71 -3.34 3.68
CA ALA A 238 -5.42 -4.52 4.17
C ALA A 238 -6.14 -5.28 3.05
N GLN A 239 -6.63 -4.60 2.00
CA GLN A 239 -7.16 -5.26 0.80
C GLN A 239 -6.04 -5.93 -0.02
N VAL A 240 -4.88 -5.27 -0.15
CA VAL A 240 -3.69 -5.89 -0.77
C VAL A 240 -3.26 -7.15 -0.01
N ASP A 241 -3.22 -7.08 1.32
CA ASP A 241 -2.87 -8.21 2.17
C ASP A 241 -3.89 -9.36 2.09
N ARG A 242 -5.17 -9.03 2.03
CA ARG A 242 -6.28 -9.97 1.80
C ARG A 242 -6.15 -10.69 0.47
N LEU A 243 -5.78 -9.99 -0.61
CA LEU A 243 -5.51 -10.60 -1.91
C LEU A 243 -4.29 -11.53 -1.86
N TRP A 244 -3.26 -11.18 -1.08
CA TRP A 244 -2.13 -12.07 -0.83
C TRP A 244 -2.53 -13.32 -0.03
N ALA A 245 -3.34 -13.18 1.01
CA ALA A 245 -3.89 -14.31 1.76
C ALA A 245 -4.73 -15.25 0.86
N ALA A 246 -5.52 -14.69 -0.06
CA ALA A 246 -6.29 -15.46 -1.04
C ALA A 246 -5.38 -16.21 -2.03
N TRP A 247 -4.35 -15.54 -2.56
CA TRP A 247 -3.34 -16.17 -3.41
C TRP A 247 -2.64 -17.33 -2.69
N GLN A 248 -2.26 -17.15 -1.42
CA GLN A 248 -1.61 -18.20 -0.63
C GLN A 248 -2.50 -19.43 -0.51
N ALA A 249 -3.79 -19.23 -0.21
CA ALA A 249 -4.76 -20.32 -0.11
C ALA A 249 -4.93 -21.10 -1.43
N ALA A 250 -4.75 -20.44 -2.58
CA ALA A 250 -4.93 -21.06 -3.89
C ALA A 250 -3.65 -21.70 -4.47
N ASN A 251 -2.46 -21.18 -4.12
CA ASN A 251 -1.21 -21.49 -4.82
C ASN A 251 -0.12 -22.14 -3.95
N VAL A 252 -0.04 -21.87 -2.64
CA VAL A 252 1.07 -22.39 -1.80
C VAL A 252 1.05 -23.91 -1.72
N ALA A 253 -0.12 -24.54 -1.54
CA ALA A 253 -0.25 -25.99 -1.51
C ALA A 253 0.10 -26.67 -2.86
N LYS A 254 0.16 -25.90 -3.95
CA LYS A 254 0.55 -26.37 -5.30
C LYS A 254 2.02 -26.15 -5.61
N GLY A 255 2.82 -25.73 -4.62
CA GLY A 255 4.24 -25.45 -4.78
C GLY A 255 4.57 -23.99 -5.09
N GLY A 256 3.64 -23.04 -4.86
CA GLY A 256 3.96 -21.62 -4.93
C GLY A 256 5.05 -21.28 -3.90
N GLU A 257 6.19 -20.78 -4.37
CA GLU A 257 7.37 -20.54 -3.53
C GLU A 257 7.28 -19.19 -2.82
N ALA A 258 7.69 -19.14 -1.55
CA ALA A 258 7.82 -17.94 -0.75
C ALA A 258 9.13 -17.22 -1.07
N ALA A 259 9.28 -16.70 -2.29
CA ALA A 259 10.44 -15.91 -2.69
C ALA A 259 10.51 -14.52 -1.99
N VAL A 260 9.92 -14.38 -0.79
CA VAL A 260 9.87 -13.14 0.01
C VAL A 260 11.22 -12.71 0.55
N ASP A 261 12.13 -13.67 0.77
CA ASP A 261 13.48 -13.47 1.30
C ASP A 261 14.54 -13.38 0.20
N SER A 262 14.14 -13.32 -1.09
CA SER A 262 15.06 -13.37 -2.25
C SER A 262 16.04 -12.20 -2.33
N GLY A 263 16.04 -11.34 -1.32
CA GLY A 263 16.99 -10.27 -1.10
C GLY A 263 16.55 -9.05 -1.87
N ASN A 264 16.16 -8.01 -1.14
CA ASN A 264 16.03 -6.70 -1.74
C ASN A 264 17.42 -6.31 -2.28
N PRO A 265 17.59 -6.07 -3.59
CA PRO A 265 18.86 -5.59 -4.14
C PRO A 265 19.26 -4.32 -3.39
N GLY A 266 20.18 -4.43 -2.43
CA GLY A 266 20.58 -3.29 -1.60
C GLY A 266 20.79 -3.53 -0.13
N TYR A 267 20.21 -4.59 0.41
CA TYR A 267 20.57 -5.05 1.75
C TYR A 267 21.96 -5.70 1.73
N PRO A 268 22.82 -5.42 2.72
CA PRO A 268 23.98 -6.25 2.96
C PRO A 268 23.55 -7.72 3.07
N GLU A 269 24.33 -8.65 2.54
CA GLU A 269 24.02 -10.09 2.55
C GLU A 269 23.71 -10.61 3.97
N THR A 270 24.28 -9.98 5.00
CA THR A 270 24.04 -10.28 6.42
C THR A 270 22.66 -9.87 6.95
N HIS A 271 21.91 -9.04 6.22
CA HIS A 271 20.57 -8.56 6.55
C HIS A 271 19.53 -8.95 5.49
N ARG A 272 19.89 -9.89 4.60
CA ARG A 272 18.98 -10.39 3.56
C ARG A 272 17.70 -10.94 4.22
N GLY A 273 16.56 -10.46 3.78
CA GLY A 273 15.24 -10.86 4.29
C GLY A 273 14.74 -10.04 5.49
N SER A 274 15.56 -9.22 6.14
CA SER A 274 15.08 -8.31 7.20
C SER A 274 14.29 -7.13 6.62
N LEU A 275 13.30 -6.64 7.37
CA LEU A 275 12.54 -5.44 6.98
C LEU A 275 13.29 -4.14 7.31
N PHE A 276 13.16 -3.14 6.43
CA PHE A 276 13.67 -1.80 6.74
C PHE A 276 12.79 -1.10 7.76
N VAL A 277 13.40 -0.26 8.61
CA VAL A 277 12.83 0.27 9.88
C VAL A 277 12.73 -0.78 11.01
N TRP A 278 12.51 -2.06 10.68
CA TRP A 278 12.39 -3.16 11.65
C TRP A 278 13.34 -4.32 11.32
N PRO A 279 14.67 -4.11 11.43
CA PRO A 279 15.67 -5.10 11.01
C PRO A 279 15.60 -6.41 11.81
N GLU A 280 14.96 -6.40 12.97
CA GLU A 280 14.68 -7.57 13.80
C GLU A 280 13.64 -8.53 13.22
N VAL A 281 12.83 -8.08 12.24
CA VAL A 281 11.76 -8.85 11.62
C VAL A 281 12.20 -9.36 10.26
N LYS A 282 11.97 -10.65 10.00
CA LYS A 282 12.22 -11.24 8.67
C LYS A 282 10.94 -11.29 7.85
N ALA A 283 11.07 -11.06 6.55
CA ALA A 283 9.98 -11.16 5.60
C ALA A 283 9.39 -12.58 5.54
N SER A 284 10.21 -13.63 5.64
CA SER A 284 9.74 -15.02 5.74
C SER A 284 8.85 -15.30 6.95
N ASP A 285 9.11 -14.66 8.10
CA ASP A 285 8.29 -14.84 9.30
C ASP A 285 6.86 -14.29 9.11
N LEU A 286 6.66 -13.46 8.08
CA LEU A 286 5.39 -12.82 7.76
C LEU A 286 4.65 -13.47 6.59
N PHE A 287 5.23 -14.51 5.98
CA PHE A 287 4.62 -15.15 4.81
C PHE A 287 3.30 -15.83 5.16
N ASP A 288 3.29 -16.74 6.13
CA ASP A 288 2.07 -17.45 6.54
C ASP A 288 1.19 -16.57 7.43
N TYR A 289 0.18 -15.94 6.83
CA TYR A 289 -0.71 -15.04 7.56
C TYR A 289 -1.48 -15.74 8.69
N LYS A 290 -1.78 -17.03 8.54
CA LYS A 290 -2.51 -17.78 9.57
C LYS A 290 -1.66 -18.00 10.81
N ALA A 291 -0.36 -18.15 10.65
CA ALA A 291 0.59 -18.26 11.76
C ALA A 291 0.69 -16.94 12.56
N LEU A 292 0.29 -15.81 11.97
CA LEU A 292 0.28 -14.50 12.60
C LEU A 292 -0.99 -14.22 13.44
N GLY A 293 -1.99 -15.11 13.38
CA GLY A 293 -3.12 -15.10 14.31
C GLY A 293 -4.31 -14.22 13.91
N TYR A 294 -4.41 -13.85 12.63
CA TYR A 294 -5.58 -13.14 12.08
C TYR A 294 -6.20 -13.89 10.89
N GLU A 295 -7.42 -13.52 10.55
CA GLU A 295 -8.13 -14.00 9.36
C GLU A 295 -8.92 -12.88 8.70
N TYR A 296 -9.24 -13.07 7.42
CA TYR A 296 -10.21 -12.24 6.72
C TYR A 296 -11.56 -12.96 6.69
N ASP A 297 -12.62 -12.21 6.97
CA ASP A 297 -14.00 -12.69 6.94
C ASP A 297 -14.40 -13.32 5.59
N ARG A 298 -13.86 -12.79 4.49
CA ARG A 298 -14.05 -13.31 3.14
C ARG A 298 -12.77 -13.17 2.32
N LEU A 299 -12.31 -14.25 1.70
CA LEU A 299 -11.25 -14.20 0.68
C LEU A 299 -11.85 -14.24 -0.73
N PRO A 300 -11.29 -13.49 -1.70
CA PRO A 300 -11.58 -13.69 -3.12
C PRO A 300 -11.23 -15.12 -3.55
N THR A 301 -11.93 -15.62 -4.56
CA THR A 301 -11.73 -16.99 -5.09
C THR A 301 -11.41 -16.97 -6.58
N PRO A 302 -10.72 -18.01 -7.10
CA PRO A 302 -10.45 -18.13 -8.55
C PRO A 302 -11.69 -18.31 -9.44
N ARG A 303 -12.88 -18.46 -8.85
CA ARG A 303 -14.17 -18.70 -9.51
C ARG A 303 -15.17 -17.64 -9.09
#